data_AF-A0A1E5IMX2-F1
#
_entry.id   AF-A0A1E5IMX2-F1
#
_cell.length_a   1.000
_cell.length_b   1.000
_cell.length_c   1.000
_cell.angle_alpha   90.00
_cell.angle_beta   90.00
_cell.angle_gamma   90.00
#
_symmetry.space_group_name_H-M   'P 1'
#
loop_
_entity.id
_entity.type
_entity.pdbx_description
1 polymer ?
#
loop_
_entity_poly.entity_id
_entity_poly.type
_entity_poly.pdbx_seq_one_letter_code
_entity_poly.pdbx_strand_id
1 'polypeptide(L)'
;MDAKQISTYVSDIIEDIKNNGDKAVFKYLKKFDNADLSKKGYRVSQKVIDDAVKRIPKLLKNVIKSSYSNILAYHKYERSQIKKRWNYVKNGLKIGQFYTPVESTGIYVPGRTLFLIRQLLL
;
A
#
# COMPACT_ATOMS: atom_id res chain seq x y z
N MET A 1 -6.01 12.84 25.20
CA MET A 1 -7.22 12.10 24.78
C MET A 1 -7.05 10.67 25.22
N ASP A 2 -8.08 10.11 25.85
CA ASP A 2 -8.12 8.68 26.18
C ASP A 2 -8.32 7.84 24.91
N ALA A 3 -7.90 6.57 24.91
CA ALA A 3 -8.00 5.67 23.76
C ALA A 3 -9.43 5.56 23.24
N LYS A 4 -10.41 5.59 24.15
CA LYS A 4 -11.83 5.58 23.81
C LYS A 4 -12.25 6.81 22.99
N GLN A 5 -11.75 8.00 23.35
CA GLN A 5 -12.03 9.25 22.64
C GLN A 5 -11.40 9.26 21.24
N ILE A 6 -10.19 8.70 21.11
CA ILE A 6 -9.51 8.56 19.81
C ILE A 6 -10.31 7.63 18.91
N SER A 7 -10.78 6.49 19.44
CA SER A 7 -11.59 5.53 18.68
C SER A 7 -12.85 6.19 18.12
N THR A 8 -13.61 6.91 18.96
CA THR A 8 -14.82 7.62 18.53
C THR A 8 -14.48 8.62 17.43
N TYR A 9 -13.44 9.44 17.63
CA TYR A 9 -13.04 10.45 16.65
C TYR A 9 -12.62 9.84 15.30
N VAL A 10 -11.89 8.72 15.30
CA VAL A 10 -11.51 8.01 14.06
C VAL A 10 -12.75 7.42 13.38
N SER A 11 -13.69 6.85 14.14
CA SER A 11 -14.95 6.34 13.60
C SER A 11 -15.75 7.43 12.89
N ASP A 12 -15.84 8.63 13.47
CA ASP A 12 -16.54 9.76 12.86
C ASP A 12 -15.90 10.20 11.53
N ILE A 13 -14.56 10.20 11.46
CA ILE A 13 -13.83 10.50 10.22
C ILE A 13 -14.13 9.46 9.15
N ILE A 14 -14.09 8.18 9.50
CA ILE A 14 -14.37 7.09 8.57
C ILE A 14 -15.81 7.21 8.03
N GLU A 15 -16.77 7.52 8.89
CA GLU A 15 -18.17 7.66 8.51
C GLU A 15 -18.39 8.87 7.59
N ASP A 16 -17.74 10.00 7.87
CA ASP A 16 -17.76 11.17 6.99
C ASP A 16 -17.17 10.84 5.61
N ILE A 17 -16.05 10.11 5.55
CA ILE A 17 -15.44 9.69 4.27
C ILE A 17 -16.35 8.72 3.50
N LYS A 18 -17.02 7.78 4.17
CA LYS A 18 -17.98 6.87 3.51
C LYS A 18 -19.14 7.64 2.88
N ASN A 19 -19.68 8.63 3.59
CA ASN A 19 -20.87 9.37 3.15
C ASN A 19 -20.55 10.46 2.12
N ASN A 20 -19.37 11.10 2.22
CA ASN A 20 -19.02 12.28 1.43
C ASN A 20 -17.85 12.08 0.46
N GLY A 21 -17.23 10.89 0.46
CA GLY A 21 -16.15 10.52 -0.47
C GLY A 21 -14.98 11.49 -0.47
N ASP A 22 -14.48 11.81 -1.66
CA ASP A 22 -13.29 12.67 -1.85
C ASP A 22 -13.42 14.06 -1.21
N LYS A 23 -14.64 14.60 -1.11
CA LYS A 23 -14.86 15.90 -0.44
C LYS A 23 -14.43 15.85 1.03
N ALA A 24 -14.79 14.77 1.73
CA ALA A 24 -14.35 14.56 3.11
C ALA A 24 -12.83 14.29 3.17
N VAL A 25 -12.28 13.53 2.23
CA VAL A 25 -10.81 13.32 2.15
C VAL A 25 -10.07 14.65 2.05
N PHE A 26 -10.47 15.55 1.13
CA PHE A 26 -9.84 16.87 1.01
C PHE A 26 -10.03 17.76 2.24
N LYS A 27 -11.20 17.68 2.88
CA LYS A 27 -11.45 18.36 4.17
C LYS A 27 -10.44 17.90 5.24
N TYR A 28 -10.20 16.59 5.37
CA TYR A 28 -9.26 16.06 6.36
C TYR A 28 -7.79 16.29 6.00
N LEU A 29 -7.42 16.23 4.71
CA LEU A 29 -6.09 16.62 4.24
C LEU A 29 -5.77 18.08 4.58
N LYS A 30 -6.73 18.99 4.38
CA LYS A 30 -6.56 20.39 4.75
C LYS A 30 -6.46 20.57 6.27
N LYS A 31 -7.22 19.78 7.04
CA LYS A 31 -7.23 19.84 8.52
C LYS A 31 -5.93 19.34 9.15
N PHE A 32 -5.41 18.19 8.69
CA PHE A 32 -4.29 17.51 9.36
C PHE A 32 -2.93 17.79 8.70
N ASP A 33 -2.91 17.91 7.37
CA ASP A 33 -1.67 18.09 6.60
C ASP A 33 -1.51 19.52 6.07
N ASN A 34 -2.47 20.41 6.34
CA ASN A 34 -2.53 21.77 5.81
C ASN A 34 -2.40 21.82 4.27
N ALA A 35 -2.89 20.77 3.59
CA ALA A 35 -2.76 20.59 2.15
C ALA A 35 -4.12 20.76 1.46
N ASP A 36 -4.23 21.74 0.55
CA ASP A 36 -5.43 21.95 -0.28
C ASP A 36 -5.25 21.32 -1.66
N LEU A 37 -5.70 20.07 -1.79
CA LEU A 37 -5.63 19.30 -3.03
C LEU A 37 -6.97 19.22 -3.77
N SER A 38 -8.00 19.95 -3.31
CA SER A 38 -9.36 19.89 -3.84
C SER A 38 -9.44 20.16 -5.36
N LYS A 39 -8.57 21.01 -5.88
CA LYS A 39 -8.51 21.37 -7.31
C LYS A 39 -7.60 20.48 -8.16
N LYS A 40 -6.56 19.89 -7.55
CA LYS A 40 -5.50 19.15 -8.26
C LYS A 40 -5.66 17.63 -8.16
N GLY A 41 -6.42 17.16 -7.18
CA GLY A 41 -6.49 15.75 -6.81
C GLY A 41 -5.29 15.32 -5.97
N TYR A 42 -5.42 14.15 -5.34
CA TYR A 42 -4.38 13.53 -4.49
C TYR A 42 -3.46 12.56 -5.25
N ARG A 43 -3.71 12.33 -6.55
CA ARG A 43 -2.85 11.48 -7.38
C ARG A 43 -1.58 12.22 -7.79
N VAL A 44 -0.42 11.63 -7.49
CA VAL A 44 0.87 12.16 -7.94
C VAL A 44 1.02 11.90 -9.43
N SER A 45 1.30 12.95 -10.22
CA SER A 45 1.49 12.81 -11.67
C SER A 45 2.78 12.07 -12.02
N GLN A 46 2.79 11.37 -13.16
CA GLN A 46 3.98 10.66 -13.65
C GLN A 46 5.19 11.61 -13.81
N LYS A 47 4.98 12.84 -14.26
CA LYS A 47 6.04 13.85 -14.38
C LYS A 47 6.75 14.11 -13.05
N VAL A 48 5.98 14.25 -11.95
CA VAL A 48 6.55 14.45 -10.61
C VAL A 48 7.38 13.25 -10.18
N ILE A 49 6.93 12.03 -10.52
CA ILE A 49 7.66 10.79 -10.24
C ILE A 49 8.99 10.78 -11.03
N ASP A 50 8.96 11.06 -12.32
CA ASP A 50 10.16 11.05 -13.17
C ASP A 50 11.19 12.08 -12.70
N ASP A 51 10.75 13.28 -12.34
CA ASP A 51 11.61 14.34 -11.83
C ASP A 51 12.14 14.02 -10.43
N ALA A 52 11.39 13.30 -9.59
CA ALA A 52 11.89 12.76 -8.33
C ALA A 52 12.98 11.70 -8.56
N VAL A 53 12.77 10.77 -9.52
CA VAL A 53 13.74 9.70 -9.85
C VAL A 53 15.07 10.28 -10.33
N LYS A 54 15.07 11.39 -11.09
CA LYS A 54 16.28 12.08 -11.54
C LYS A 54 17.10 12.68 -10.38
N ARG A 55 16.45 13.03 -9.26
CA ARG A 55 17.09 13.62 -8.08
C ARG A 55 17.75 12.58 -7.17
N ILE A 56 17.54 11.28 -7.41
CA ILE A 56 18.10 10.22 -6.57
C ILE A 56 19.58 10.00 -6.95
N PRO A 57 20.52 10.04 -5.98
CA PRO A 57 21.92 9.72 -6.22
C PRO A 57 22.10 8.31 -6.81
N LYS A 58 23.06 8.16 -7.74
CA LYS A 58 23.31 6.91 -8.46
C LYS A 58 23.54 5.72 -7.52
N LEU A 59 24.31 5.92 -6.46
CA LEU A 59 24.59 4.90 -5.44
C LEU A 59 23.29 4.41 -4.79
N LEU A 60 22.45 5.33 -4.31
CA LEU A 60 21.17 5.00 -3.67
C LEU A 60 20.24 4.28 -4.65
N LYS A 61 20.16 4.73 -5.89
CA LYS A 61 19.37 4.07 -6.95
C LYS A 61 19.81 2.62 -7.16
N ASN A 62 21.11 2.34 -7.15
CA ASN A 62 21.64 0.99 -7.29
C ASN A 62 21.31 0.11 -6.08
N VAL A 63 21.43 0.64 -4.86
CA VAL A 63 21.08 -0.08 -3.62
C VAL A 63 19.60 -0.45 -3.59
N ILE A 64 18.71 0.49 -3.96
CA ILE A 64 17.27 0.23 -4.06
C ILE A 64 16.99 -0.88 -5.08
N LYS A 65 17.60 -0.82 -6.27
CA LYS A 65 17.42 -1.84 -7.31
C LYS A 65 17.90 -3.21 -6.86
N SER A 66 19.07 -3.29 -6.22
CA SER A 66 19.60 -4.55 -5.70
C SER A 66 18.70 -5.14 -4.62
N SER A 67 18.24 -4.32 -3.68
CA SER A 67 17.31 -4.73 -2.62
C SER A 67 15.99 -5.26 -3.19
N TYR A 68 15.41 -4.52 -4.15
CA TYR A 68 14.21 -4.95 -4.87
C TYR A 68 14.40 -6.30 -5.58
N SER A 69 15.51 -6.47 -6.32
CA SER A 69 15.79 -7.73 -7.02
C SER A 69 15.89 -8.92 -6.07
N ASN A 70 16.53 -8.75 -4.91
CA ASN A 70 16.66 -9.80 -3.91
C ASN A 70 15.31 -10.19 -3.30
N ILE A 71 14.50 -9.20 -2.91
CA ILE A 71 13.16 -9.44 -2.33
C ILE A 71 12.24 -10.11 -3.36
N LEU A 72 12.27 -9.63 -4.61
CA LEU A 72 11.50 -10.22 -5.69
C LEU A 72 11.92 -11.67 -5.97
N ALA A 73 13.22 -11.96 -5.95
CA ALA A 73 13.73 -13.31 -6.13
C ALA A 73 13.23 -14.25 -5.02
N TYR A 74 13.27 -13.80 -3.77
CA TYR A 74 12.76 -14.56 -2.63
C TYR A 74 11.26 -14.84 -2.73
N HIS A 75 10.41 -13.83 -2.97
CA HIS A 75 8.97 -14.05 -3.08
C HIS A 75 8.56 -14.85 -4.33
N LYS A 76 9.34 -14.78 -5.41
CA LYS A 76 9.16 -15.69 -6.57
C LYS A 76 9.46 -17.13 -6.20
N TYR A 77 10.53 -17.37 -5.43
CA TYR A 77 10.88 -18.69 -4.92
C TYR A 77 9.80 -19.21 -3.96
N GLU A 78 9.37 -18.42 -2.97
CA GLU A 78 8.27 -18.77 -2.07
C GLU A 78 7.01 -19.15 -2.84
N ARG A 79 6.60 -18.32 -3.81
CA ARG A 79 5.45 -18.60 -4.68
C ARG A 79 5.62 -19.88 -5.50
N SER A 80 6.84 -20.27 -5.86
CA SER A 80 7.09 -21.53 -6.59
C SER A 80 6.97 -22.76 -5.70
N GLN A 81 7.16 -22.62 -4.38
CA GLN A 81 6.95 -23.69 -3.39
C GLN A 81 5.47 -23.94 -3.10
N ILE A 82 4.60 -22.94 -3.32
CA ILE A 82 3.15 -23.10 -3.17
C ILE A 82 2.65 -24.06 -4.25
N LYS A 83 2.14 -25.23 -3.83
CA LYS A 83 1.38 -26.13 -4.72
C LYS A 83 0.11 -25.39 -5.16
N LYS A 84 0.18 -24.74 -6.33
CA LYS A 84 -0.84 -23.81 -6.84
C LYS A 84 -2.26 -24.38 -6.76
N ARG A 85 -2.39 -25.68 -6.94
CA ARG A 85 -3.63 -26.46 -6.90
C ARG A 85 -3.27 -27.87 -6.47
N TRP A 86 -3.75 -28.30 -5.31
CA TRP A 86 -3.77 -29.73 -5.01
C TRP A 86 -5.22 -30.17 -4.90
N ASN A 87 -5.48 -31.39 -5.34
CA ASN A 87 -6.76 -32.04 -5.18
C ASN A 87 -6.57 -33.46 -4.67
N TYR A 88 -7.53 -33.92 -3.90
CA TYR A 88 -7.62 -35.25 -3.34
C TYR A 88 -8.96 -35.81 -3.78
N VAL A 89 -8.95 -36.98 -4.41
CA VAL A 89 -10.16 -37.67 -4.84
C VAL A 89 -10.31 -38.95 -4.03
N LYS A 90 -11.44 -39.10 -3.33
CA LYS A 90 -11.80 -40.35 -2.65
C LYS A 90 -13.31 -40.55 -2.69
N ASN A 91 -13.75 -41.75 -3.07
CA ASN A 91 -15.16 -42.13 -3.14
C ASN A 91 -16.02 -41.15 -3.96
N GLY A 92 -15.49 -40.64 -5.08
CA GLY A 92 -16.17 -39.65 -5.92
C GLY A 92 -16.13 -38.20 -5.41
N LEU A 93 -15.62 -37.94 -4.21
CA LEU A 93 -15.45 -36.59 -3.66
C LEU A 93 -14.09 -36.02 -4.07
N LYS A 94 -14.10 -34.79 -4.59
CA LYS A 94 -12.88 -34.03 -4.95
C LYS A 94 -12.71 -32.87 -3.97
N ILE A 95 -11.70 -32.95 -3.12
CA ILE A 95 -11.30 -31.91 -2.16
C ILE A 95 -10.04 -31.23 -2.69
N GLY A 96 -9.81 -29.96 -2.41
CA GLY A 96 -8.57 -29.30 -2.81
C GLY A 96 -8.40 -27.91 -2.24
N GLN A 97 -7.25 -27.32 -2.50
CA GLN A 97 -6.92 -25.94 -2.12
C GLN A 97 -6.45 -25.16 -3.33
N PHE A 98 -6.89 -23.90 -3.40
CA PHE A 98 -6.53 -22.94 -4.42
C PHE A 98 -6.12 -21.63 -3.76
N TYR A 99 -5.09 -21.00 -4.29
CA TYR A 99 -4.63 -19.69 -3.84
C TYR A 99 -4.96 -18.66 -4.92
N THR A 100 -5.67 -17.60 -4.53
CA THR A 100 -6.05 -16.49 -5.41
C THR A 100 -5.48 -15.20 -4.84
N PRO A 101 -4.78 -14.37 -5.63
CA PRO A 101 -4.34 -13.06 -5.16
C PRO A 101 -5.54 -12.16 -4.85
N VAL A 102 -5.38 -11.25 -3.90
CA VAL A 102 -6.35 -10.17 -3.69
C VAL A 102 -6.40 -9.25 -4.91
N GLU A 103 -7.58 -8.72 -5.24
CA GLU A 103 -7.78 -7.88 -6.43
C GLU A 103 -7.12 -6.50 -6.28
N SER A 104 -7.05 -5.97 -5.06
CA SER A 104 -6.44 -4.68 -4.75
C SER A 104 -5.82 -4.68 -3.36
N THR A 105 -4.70 -3.99 -3.20
CA THR A 105 -4.06 -3.73 -1.91
C THR A 105 -3.70 -2.25 -1.78
N GLY A 106 -3.72 -1.72 -0.56
CA GLY A 106 -3.31 -0.36 -0.23
C GLY A 106 -2.13 -0.40 0.75
N ILE A 107 -1.10 0.41 0.47
CA ILE A 107 0.07 0.56 1.33
C ILE A 107 0.05 1.96 1.91
N TYR A 108 -0.01 2.07 3.24
CA TYR A 108 0.16 3.34 3.94
C TYR A 108 1.62 3.51 4.33
N VAL A 109 2.22 4.62 3.88
CA VAL A 109 3.56 5.03 4.29
C VAL A 109 3.44 6.35 5.04
N PRO A 110 3.85 6.42 6.32
CA PRO A 110 3.78 7.66 7.09
C PRO A 110 4.68 8.74 6.45
N GLY A 111 4.15 9.96 6.33
CA GLY A 111 4.93 11.11 5.87
C GLY A 111 5.92 11.61 6.93
N ARG A 112 6.90 12.43 6.49
CA ARG A 112 7.96 13.13 7.27
C ARG A 112 9.26 12.32 7.50
N THR A 113 10.05 12.75 8.49
CA THR A 113 11.49 12.45 8.73
C THR A 113 11.84 10.96 8.83
N LEU A 114 10.87 10.09 9.12
CA LEU A 114 11.10 8.64 9.24
C LEU A 114 10.69 7.89 7.95
N PHE A 115 11.09 8.41 6.80
CA PHE A 115 10.93 7.68 5.55
C PHE A 115 11.98 6.56 5.45
N LEU A 116 11.54 5.32 5.68
CA LEU A 116 12.37 4.14 5.51
C LEU A 116 11.97 3.43 4.21
N ILE A 117 12.82 3.51 3.18
CA ILE A 117 12.61 2.84 1.88
C ILE A 117 12.33 1.34 2.06
N ARG A 118 12.85 0.73 3.13
CA ARG A 118 12.56 -0.66 3.52
C ARG A 118 11.06 -0.96 3.63
N GLN A 119 10.23 -0.03 4.12
CA GLN A 119 8.79 -0.24 4.27
C GLN A 119 8.05 -0.37 2.92
N LEU A 120 8.61 0.18 1.84
CA LEU A 120 8.03 0.10 0.51
C LEU A 120 8.46 -1.15 -0.27
N LEU A 121 9.57 -1.76 0.14
CA LEU A 121 10.15 -2.89 -0.59
C LEU A 121 9.71 -4.26 -0.05
N LEU A 122 9.24 -4.32 1.20
CA LEU A 122 8.70 -5.52 1.85
C LEU A 122 7.19 -5.62 1.64
#